data_AF-A0A924D6B6-F1
#
_entry.id   AF-A0A924D6B6-F1
#
_cell.length_a   1.000
_cell.length_b   1.000
_cell.length_c   1.000
_cell.angle_alpha   90.00
_cell.angle_beta   90.00
_cell.angle_gamma   90.00
#
_symmetry.space_group_name_H-M   'P 1'
#
loop_
_entity.id
_entity.type
_entity.pdbx_description
1 polymer ?
#
loop_
_entity_poly.entity_id
_entity_poly.type
_entity_poly.pdbx_seq_one_letter_code
_entity_poly.pdbx_strand_id
1 'polypeptide(L)'
;MKLYNYLLFRIFNYYRNDYKESDGLSKYSTVLVSTLILYFILLVLILYIDFYFFKILDYILPNKISVLLCLIFIGLLNYYFFIKDKKFLNYDFKNGKKGGYIIIFFIVLLALIFVFIANKNRDKIFKEREKLLIEHKQ
;
A
#
# COMPACT_ATOMS: atom_id res chain seq x y z
N MET A 1 -11.19 -0.60 12.83
CA MET A 1 -11.85 -0.40 11.51
C MET A 1 -12.16 1.07 11.16
N LYS A 2 -12.38 1.99 12.12
CA LYS A 2 -12.78 3.38 11.81
C LYS A 2 -11.82 4.13 10.87
N LEU A 3 -10.50 3.98 11.03
CA LEU A 3 -9.52 4.70 10.21
C LEU A 3 -9.52 4.26 8.74
N TYR A 4 -9.60 2.95 8.49
CA TYR A 4 -9.67 2.44 7.12
C TYR A 4 -10.99 2.80 6.44
N ASN A 5 -12.12 2.66 7.14
CA ASN A 5 -13.41 3.14 6.62
C ASN A 5 -13.41 4.66 6.39
N TYR A 6 -12.73 5.43 7.22
CA TYR A 6 -12.56 6.87 7.01
C TYR A 6 -11.75 7.17 5.74
N LEU A 7 -10.66 6.44 5.50
CA LEU A 7 -9.89 6.53 4.26
C LEU A 7 -10.78 6.24 3.04
N LEU A 8 -11.53 5.13 3.07
CA LEU A 8 -12.46 4.76 2.00
C LEU A 8 -13.52 5.82 1.75
N PHE A 9 -14.14 6.34 2.82
CA PHE A 9 -15.11 7.43 2.76
C PHE A 9 -14.53 8.67 2.09
N ARG A 10 -13.28 9.04 2.41
CA ARG A 10 -12.62 10.22 1.84
C ARG A 10 -12.29 10.03 0.36
N ILE A 11 -11.75 8.88 -0.01
CA ILE A 11 -11.45 8.57 -1.41
C ILE A 11 -12.76 8.58 -2.22
N PHE A 12 -13.78 7.88 -1.75
CA PHE A 12 -15.08 7.81 -2.42
C PHE A 12 -15.69 9.19 -2.62
N ASN A 13 -15.72 10.02 -1.56
CA ASN A 13 -16.30 11.36 -1.65
C ASN A 13 -15.48 12.33 -2.48
N TYR A 14 -14.16 12.18 -2.54
CA TYR A 14 -13.32 12.97 -3.44
C TYR A 14 -13.71 12.71 -4.89
N TYR A 15 -13.76 11.44 -5.30
CA TYR A 15 -14.16 11.10 -6.67
C TYR A 15 -15.63 11.44 -6.96
N ARG A 16 -16.53 11.18 -6.02
CA ARG A 16 -17.96 11.43 -6.19
C ARG A 16 -18.30 12.93 -6.26
N ASN A 17 -17.71 13.75 -5.40
CA ASN A 17 -18.10 15.15 -5.25
C ASN A 17 -17.17 16.11 -6.02
N ASP A 18 -15.86 15.90 -5.99
CA ASP A 18 -14.90 16.82 -6.61
C ASP A 18 -14.72 16.49 -8.11
N TYR A 19 -14.66 15.20 -8.47
CA TYR A 19 -14.57 14.74 -9.87
C TYR A 19 -15.92 14.46 -10.51
N LYS A 20 -17.02 14.51 -9.74
CA LYS A 20 -18.38 14.23 -10.19
C LYS A 20 -18.55 12.86 -10.86
N GLU A 21 -17.74 11.88 -10.46
CA GLU A 21 -17.84 10.53 -10.97
C GLU A 21 -19.20 9.91 -10.66
N SER A 22 -19.68 9.00 -11.52
CA SER A 22 -20.87 8.21 -11.20
C SER A 22 -20.60 7.35 -9.96
N ASP A 23 -21.66 6.90 -9.28
CA ASP A 23 -21.52 6.10 -8.06
C ASP A 23 -20.70 4.81 -8.28
N GLY A 24 -20.92 4.14 -9.41
CA GLY A 24 -20.15 2.95 -9.80
C GLY A 24 -18.69 3.26 -10.09
N LEU A 25 -18.40 4.37 -10.77
CA LEU A 25 -17.04 4.79 -11.10
C LEU A 25 -16.29 5.23 -9.83
N SER A 26 -16.95 6.00 -8.95
CA SER A 26 -16.42 6.38 -7.64
C SER A 26 -16.06 5.17 -6.79
N LYS A 27 -16.89 4.11 -6.84
CA LYS A 27 -16.60 2.84 -6.16
C LYS A 27 -15.36 2.17 -6.75
N TYR A 28 -15.25 2.10 -8.07
CA TYR A 28 -14.08 1.53 -8.74
C TYR A 28 -12.79 2.30 -8.43
N SER A 29 -12.82 3.63 -8.53
CA SER A 29 -11.72 4.52 -8.14
C SER A 29 -11.32 4.32 -6.67
N THR A 30 -12.31 4.13 -5.79
CA THR A 30 -12.07 3.80 -4.37
C THR A 30 -11.34 2.47 -4.21
N VAL A 31 -11.73 1.42 -4.93
CA VAL A 31 -11.02 0.13 -4.91
C VAL A 31 -9.58 0.32 -5.36
N LEU A 32 -9.35 0.97 -6.50
CA LEU A 32 -8.01 1.12 -7.06
C LEU A 32 -7.07 1.86 -6.10
N VAL A 33 -7.46 3.05 -5.64
CA VAL A 33 -6.60 3.89 -4.78
C VAL A 33 -6.35 3.22 -3.44
N SER A 34 -7.38 2.67 -2.79
CA SER A 34 -7.20 2.02 -1.49
C SER A 34 -6.40 0.73 -1.59
N THR A 35 -6.53 -0.03 -2.68
CA THR A 35 -5.71 -1.23 -2.95
C THR A 35 -4.25 -0.85 -3.13
N LEU A 36 -3.96 0.25 -3.85
CA LEU A 36 -2.60 0.74 -4.01
C LEU A 36 -1.99 1.17 -2.67
N ILE A 37 -2.74 1.89 -1.84
CA ILE A 37 -2.30 2.25 -0.48
C ILE A 37 -2.03 0.99 0.37
N LEU A 38 -2.95 0.03 0.39
CA LEU A 38 -2.77 -1.23 1.12
C LEU A 38 -1.55 -2.01 0.63
N TYR A 39 -1.34 -2.07 -0.68
CA TYR A 39 -0.18 -2.70 -1.29
C TYR A 39 1.11 -2.04 -0.82
N PHE A 40 1.20 -0.71 -0.82
CA PHE A 40 2.39 0.00 -0.33
C PHE A 40 2.65 -0.26 1.17
N ILE A 41 1.61 -0.30 2.00
CA ILE A 41 1.75 -0.64 3.42
C ILE A 41 2.32 -2.05 3.58
N LEU A 42 1.74 -3.03 2.87
CA LEU A 42 2.22 -4.42 2.90
C LEU A 42 3.64 -4.53 2.37
N LEU A 43 3.99 -3.82 1.30
CA LEU A 43 5.33 -3.81 0.75
C LEU A 43 6.37 -3.26 1.73
N VAL A 44 6.05 -2.16 2.43
CA VAL A 44 6.91 -1.61 3.50
C VAL A 44 7.10 -2.62 4.62
N LEU A 45 6.04 -3.30 5.04
CA LEU A 45 6.12 -4.35 6.07
C LEU A 45 6.97 -5.54 5.60
N ILE A 46 6.80 -5.98 4.36
CA ILE A 46 7.60 -7.07 3.78
C ILE A 46 9.09 -6.67 3.73
N LEU A 47 9.41 -5.46 3.25
CA LEU A 47 10.79 -4.96 3.20
C LEU A 47 11.42 -4.83 4.59
N TYR A 48 10.62 -4.45 5.59
CA TYR A 48 11.07 -4.40 6.97
C TYR A 48 11.39 -5.80 7.51
N ILE A 49 10.49 -6.76 7.26
CA ILE A 49 10.68 -8.17 7.66
C ILE A 49 11.91 -8.78 6.97
N ASP A 50 12.06 -8.52 5.67
CA ASP A 50 13.18 -8.96 4.84
C ASP A 50 14.53 -8.48 5.39
N PHE A 51 14.56 -7.22 5.82
CA PHE A 51 15.76 -6.62 6.35
C PHE A 51 16.19 -7.22 7.70
N TYR A 52 15.25 -7.37 8.64
CA TYR A 52 15.55 -7.68 10.05
C TYR A 52 15.44 -9.16 10.43
N PHE A 53 14.60 -9.96 9.76
CA PHE A 53 14.28 -11.31 10.21
C PHE A 53 14.76 -12.40 9.24
N PHE A 54 14.21 -12.46 8.02
CA PHE A 54 14.55 -13.48 7.03
C PHE A 54 14.29 -12.96 5.62
N LYS A 55 15.10 -13.39 4.63
CA LYS A 55 15.05 -12.93 3.23
C LYS A 55 13.79 -13.43 2.49
N ILE A 56 12.63 -12.92 2.89
CA ILE A 56 11.33 -13.31 2.37
C ILE A 56 11.14 -12.92 0.90
N LEU A 57 11.80 -11.85 0.45
CA LEU A 57 11.69 -11.36 -0.93
C LEU A 57 12.26 -12.35 -1.94
N ASP A 58 13.27 -13.13 -1.55
CA ASP A 58 13.87 -14.18 -2.38
C ASP A 58 12.86 -15.28 -2.74
N TYR A 59 11.81 -15.47 -1.92
CA TYR A 59 10.79 -16.51 -2.11
C TYR A 59 9.47 -15.98 -2.68
N ILE A 60 9.07 -14.74 -2.36
CA ILE A 60 7.69 -14.26 -2.61
C ILE A 60 7.57 -13.40 -3.88
N LEU A 61 8.61 -12.63 -4.24
CA LEU A 61 8.52 -11.60 -5.29
C LEU A 61 9.54 -11.79 -6.43
N PRO A 62 9.59 -12.96 -7.08
CA PRO A 62 10.60 -13.23 -8.10
C PRO A 62 10.38 -12.46 -9.40
N ASN A 63 9.14 -12.02 -9.71
CA ASN A 63 8.84 -11.39 -10.99
C ASN A 63 7.67 -10.38 -10.96
N LYS A 64 7.55 -9.60 -12.05
CA LYS A 64 6.51 -8.56 -12.23
C LYS A 64 5.09 -9.12 -12.26
N ILE A 65 4.91 -10.35 -12.73
CA ILE A 65 3.60 -11.02 -12.79
C ILE A 65 3.11 -11.34 -11.38
N SER A 66 3.99 -11.81 -10.50
CA SER A 66 3.71 -12.06 -9.08
C SER A 66 3.21 -10.78 -8.40
N VAL A 67 3.85 -9.64 -8.66
CA VAL A 67 3.42 -8.33 -8.15
C VAL A 67 1.99 -8.00 -8.61
N LEU A 68 1.70 -8.20 -9.89
CA LEU A 68 0.39 -7.93 -10.45
C LEU A 68 -0.69 -8.82 -9.85
N LEU A 69 -0.40 -10.12 -9.69
CA LEU A 69 -1.30 -11.07 -9.04
C LEU A 69 -1.56 -10.70 -7.57
N CYS A 70 -0.53 -10.27 -6.83
CA CYS A 70 -0.70 -9.75 -5.47
C CYS A 70 -1.62 -8.52 -5.44
N LEU A 71 -1.43 -7.56 -6.35
CA LEU A 71 -2.29 -6.38 -6.45
C LEU A 71 -3.76 -6.75 -6.73
N ILE A 72 -3.99 -7.67 -7.68
CA ILE A 72 -5.33 -8.18 -8.00
C ILE A 72 -5.94 -8.86 -6.77
N PHE A 73 -5.19 -9.73 -6.10
CA PHE A 73 -5.67 -10.45 -4.92
C PHE A 73 -6.03 -9.51 -3.77
N ILE A 74 -5.16 -8.54 -3.46
CA ILE A 74 -5.44 -7.49 -2.45
C ILE A 74 -6.67 -6.69 -2.86
N GLY A 75 -6.81 -6.35 -4.15
CA GLY A 75 -7.96 -5.61 -4.66
C GLY A 75 -9.28 -6.36 -4.53
N LEU A 76 -9.28 -7.66 -4.83
CA LEU A 76 -10.44 -8.53 -4.67
C LEU A 76 -10.86 -8.65 -3.20
N LEU A 77 -9.90 -8.88 -2.30
CA LEU A 77 -10.16 -8.92 -0.85
C LEU A 77 -10.69 -7.57 -0.37
N ASN A 78 -10.03 -6.48 -0.74
CA ASN A 78 -10.43 -5.14 -0.36
C ASN A 78 -11.86 -4.81 -0.84
N TYR A 79 -12.16 -5.13 -2.09
CA TYR A 79 -13.49 -4.97 -2.64
C TYR A 79 -14.53 -5.77 -1.84
N TYR A 80 -14.32 -7.07 -1.68
CA TYR A 80 -15.31 -7.96 -1.09
C TYR A 80 -15.58 -7.64 0.38
N PHE A 81 -14.53 -7.39 1.18
CA PHE A 81 -14.66 -7.20 2.62
C PHE A 81 -15.05 -5.77 3.03
N PHE A 82 -14.62 -4.75 2.28
CA PHE A 82 -14.75 -3.36 2.75
C PHE A 82 -15.58 -2.46 1.82
N ILE A 83 -15.48 -2.63 0.50
CA ILE A 83 -16.01 -1.64 -0.45
C ILE A 83 -17.36 -2.06 -1.05
N LYS A 84 -17.60 -3.36 -1.23
CA LYS A 84 -18.77 -3.91 -1.93
C LYS A 84 -20.08 -3.33 -1.41
N ASP A 85 -20.26 -3.36 -0.09
CA ASP A 85 -21.49 -2.96 0.60
C ASP A 85 -21.51 -1.48 1.01
N LYS A 86 -20.44 -0.73 0.72
CA LYS A 86 -20.26 0.68 1.11
C LYS A 86 -20.55 0.98 2.59
N LYS A 87 -20.30 0.02 3.48
CA LYS A 87 -20.47 0.18 4.95
C LYS A 87 -19.72 1.40 5.49
N PHE A 88 -18.65 1.83 4.81
CA PHE A 88 -17.89 3.02 5.13
C PHE A 88 -18.67 4.35 5.00
N LEU A 89 -19.78 4.38 4.26
CA LEU A 89 -20.66 5.56 4.15
C LEU A 89 -21.64 5.69 5.32
N ASN A 90 -21.90 4.59 6.03
CA ASN A 90 -22.85 4.56 7.15
C ASN A 90 -22.24 5.07 8.46
N TYR A 91 -20.98 5.49 8.43
CA TYR A 91 -20.34 6.15 9.55
C TYR A 91 -20.61 7.65 9.44
N ASP A 92 -20.90 8.31 10.57
CA ASP A 92 -21.09 9.78 10.68
C ASP A 92 -19.78 10.57 10.52
N PHE A 93 -18.99 10.24 9.49
CA PHE A 93 -17.73 10.89 9.19
C PHE A 93 -17.98 12.28 8.61
N LYS A 94 -17.32 13.28 9.21
CA LYS A 94 -17.35 14.65 8.71
C LYS A 94 -16.34 14.82 7.58
N ASN A 95 -16.78 15.44 6.47
CA ASN A 95 -15.95 15.69 5.30
C ASN A 95 -15.09 16.97 5.45
N GLY A 96 -14.33 17.09 6.56
CA GLY A 96 -13.53 18.28 6.86
C GLY A 96 -12.14 18.31 6.22
N LYS A 97 -11.59 19.51 5.98
CA LYS A 97 -10.23 19.70 5.41
C LYS A 97 -9.12 19.04 6.26
N LYS A 98 -9.26 19.08 7.60
CA LYS A 98 -8.31 18.49 8.55
C LYS A 98 -8.05 17.00 8.28
N GLY A 99 -9.08 16.23 7.95
CA GLY A 99 -8.93 14.80 7.68
C GLY A 99 -8.23 14.49 6.36
N GLY A 100 -8.37 15.36 5.36
CA GLY A 100 -7.58 15.28 4.12
C GLY A 100 -6.09 15.45 4.39
N TYR A 101 -5.71 16.44 5.19
CA TYR A 101 -4.31 16.66 5.57
C TYR A 101 -3.71 15.46 6.33
N ILE A 102 -4.48 14.80 7.18
CA ILE A 102 -4.03 13.59 7.88
C ILE A 102 -3.71 12.47 6.88
N ILE A 103 -4.55 12.25 5.87
CA ILE A 103 -4.31 11.22 4.84
C ILE A 103 -3.07 11.58 4.02
N ILE A 104 -2.91 12.84 3.61
CA ILE A 104 -1.73 13.28 2.85
C ILE A 104 -0.47 13.09 3.69
N PHE A 105 -0.49 13.52 4.95
CA PHE A 105 0.64 13.34 5.87
C PHE A 105 0.99 11.86 6.03
N PHE A 106 -0.01 10.98 6.17
CA PHE A 106 0.20 9.54 6.23
C PHE A 106 0.86 8.99 4.96
N ILE A 107 0.42 9.41 3.77
CA ILE A 107 1.00 8.97 2.49
C ILE A 107 2.46 9.44 2.37
N VAL A 108 2.74 10.69 2.73
CA VAL A 108 4.11 11.24 2.73
C VAL A 108 4.99 10.46 3.71
N LEU A 109 4.51 10.21 4.92
CA LEU A 109 5.25 9.42 5.92
C LEU A 109 5.51 8.00 5.43
N LEU A 110 4.52 7.34 4.83
CA LEU A 110 4.66 6.01 4.26
C LEU A 110 5.71 5.98 3.14
N ALA A 111 5.72 6.99 2.27
CA ALA A 111 6.71 7.11 1.20
C ALA A 111 8.14 7.31 1.76
N LEU A 112 8.31 8.15 2.78
CA LEU A 112 9.61 8.36 3.43
C LEU A 112 10.13 7.06 4.08
N ILE A 113 9.27 6.33 4.80
CA ILE A 113 9.62 5.05 5.41
C ILE A 113 10.01 4.03 4.33
N PHE A 114 9.24 3.96 3.24
CA PHE A 114 9.55 3.10 2.11
C PHE A 114 10.94 3.39 1.54
N VAL A 115 11.23 4.64 1.22
CA VAL A 115 12.54 5.04 0.66
C VAL A 115 13.67 4.69 1.62
N PHE A 116 13.50 4.96 2.91
CA PHE A 116 14.50 4.65 3.92
C PHE A 116 14.81 3.15 4.00
N ILE A 117 13.77 2.31 4.12
CA ILE A 117 13.92 0.85 4.24
C ILE A 117 14.43 0.24 2.93
N ALA A 118 13.96 0.71 1.78
CA ALA A 118 14.40 0.23 0.48
C ALA A 118 15.90 0.50 0.26
N ASN A 119 16.38 1.70 0.62
CA ASN A 119 17.81 2.03 0.56
C ASN A 119 18.63 1.15 1.49
N LYS A 120 18.17 0.91 2.73
CA LYS A 120 18.85 0.00 3.66
C LYS A 120 18.93 -1.44 3.15
N ASN A 121 17.84 -1.97 2.59
CA ASN A 121 17.85 -3.29 1.96
C ASN A 121 18.81 -3.36 0.77
N ARG A 122 18.81 -2.34 -0.07
CA ARG A 122 19.73 -2.22 -1.20
C ARG A 122 21.19 -2.29 -0.73
N ASP A 123 21.56 -1.49 0.26
CA ASP A 123 22.93 -1.47 0.82
C ASP A 123 23.34 -2.83 1.40
N LYS A 124 22.41 -3.52 2.08
CA LYS A 124 22.64 -4.88 2.61
C LYS A 124 22.95 -5.87 1.49
N ILE A 125 22.13 -5.87 0.43
CA ILE A 125 22.32 -6.76 -0.74
C ILE A 125 23.67 -6.49 -1.42
N PHE A 126 24.08 -5.23 -1.57
CA PHE A 126 25.39 -4.90 -2.15
C PHE A 126 26.55 -5.45 -1.32
N LYS A 127 26.51 -5.26 0.00
CA LYS A 127 27.56 -5.77 0.92
C LYS A 127 27.62 -7.29 0.94
N GLU A 128 26.48 -7.98 0.89
CA GLU A 128 26.44 -9.44 0.83
C GLU A 128 27.07 -9.96 -0.48
N ARG A 129 26.77 -9.31 -1.62
CA ARG A 129 27.37 -9.67 -2.92
C ARG A 129 28.87 -9.42 -2.95
N GLU A 130 29.33 -8.32 -2.38
CA GLU A 130 30.76 -8.01 -2.30
C GLU A 130 31.53 -9.06 -1.48
N LYS A 131 30.98 -9.48 -0.32
CA LYS A 131 31.58 -10.54 0.49
C LYS A 131 31.68 -11.88 -0.26
N LEU A 132 30.60 -12.30 -0.93
CA LEU A 132 30.59 -13.54 -1.72
C LEU A 132 31.64 -13.54 -2.85
N LEU A 133 31.87 -12.38 -3.49
CA LEU A 133 32.89 -12.24 -4.53
C LEU A 133 34.31 -12.30 -3.99
N ILE A 134 34.55 -11.85 -2.75
CA ILE A 134 35.85 -11.95 -2.09
C ILE A 134 36.12 -13.40 -1.66
N GLU A 135 35.14 -14.06 -1.05
CA GLU A 135 35.25 -15.47 -0.61
C GLU A 135 35.45 -16.43 -1.80
N HIS A 136 34.85 -16.18 -2.96
CA HIS A 136 35.06 -16.99 -4.16
C HIS A 136 36.40 -16.77 -4.88
N LYS A 137 37.15 -15.72 -4.53
CA LYS A 137 38.46 -15.40 -5.12
C LYS A 137 39.64 -15.92 -4.28
N GLN A 138 39.39 -16.41 -3.07
CA GLN A 138 40.36 -17.09 -2.21
C GLN A 138 40.29 -18.61 -2.41
#